data_AF-X1CIZ9-F1
#
_entry.id   AF-X1CIZ9-F1
#
_cell.length_a   1.000
_cell.length_b   1.000
_cell.length_c   1.000
_cell.angle_alpha   90.00
_cell.angle_beta   90.00
_cell.angle_gamma   90.00
#
_symmetry.space_group_name_H-M   'P 1'
#
loop_
_entity.id
_entity.type
_entity.pdbx_description
1 polymer ?
#
loop_
_entity_poly.entity_id
_entity_poly.type
_entity_poly.pdbx_seq_one_letter_code
_entity_poly.pdbx_strand_id
1 'polypeptide(L)'
;MKVQENINRNVLNDALNVMKSYRFRNLIDSKEDILNSGIYSEEEYYDFIFTLYDEDKLKYSLFNFLKNKEIATIKDLKEFSKEFNHDLKKILSLSYLLKYENLIEIKKNENTSELEFNIKNKDFIKVKPIYEPVKVIFDSKICSGCGICQGICPVDCIKIDNGVGIIDDEKCISCGLCYTVCP
;
A
#
# COMPACT_ATOMS: atom_id res chain seq x y z
N MET A 1 -15.25 -12.76 -15.07
CA MET A 1 -15.51 -11.33 -14.81
C MET A 1 -16.96 -10.99 -15.14
N LYS A 2 -17.85 -10.92 -14.14
CA LYS A 2 -19.17 -10.29 -14.30
C LYS A 2 -19.02 -8.84 -13.85
N VAL A 3 -18.76 -7.94 -14.79
CA VAL A 3 -18.79 -6.49 -14.53
C VAL A 3 -20.26 -6.08 -14.54
N GLN A 4 -20.91 -6.24 -13.40
CA GLN A 4 -22.11 -5.49 -13.04
C GLN A 4 -21.88 -4.90 -11.64
N GLU A 5 -20.74 -4.22 -11.46
CA GLU A 5 -20.66 -3.21 -10.41
C GLU A 5 -21.49 -2.02 -10.87
N ASN A 6 -22.47 -1.58 -10.07
CA ASN A 6 -23.16 -0.31 -10.28
C ASN A 6 -22.12 0.82 -10.18
N ILE A 7 -21.53 1.21 -11.31
CA ILE A 7 -20.55 2.29 -11.40
C ILE A 7 -21.18 3.55 -10.79
N ASN A 8 -20.63 3.97 -9.65
CA ASN A 8 -21.07 5.15 -8.94
C ASN A 8 -19.88 6.09 -8.69
N ARG A 9 -20.18 7.30 -8.21
CA ARG A 9 -19.16 8.34 -8.01
C ARG A 9 -18.04 7.91 -7.04
N ASN A 10 -18.34 7.09 -6.04
CA ASN A 10 -17.35 6.63 -5.08
C ASN A 10 -16.39 5.63 -5.72
N VAL A 11 -16.90 4.68 -6.50
CA VAL A 11 -16.07 3.71 -7.25
C VAL A 11 -15.11 4.43 -8.20
N LEU A 12 -15.59 5.44 -8.93
CA LEU A 12 -14.75 6.24 -9.83
C LEU A 12 -13.70 7.07 -9.07
N ASN A 13 -14.06 7.64 -7.92
CA ASN A 13 -13.12 8.38 -7.08
C ASN A 13 -12.03 7.47 -6.51
N ASP A 14 -12.40 6.27 -6.05
CA ASP A 14 -11.46 5.27 -5.54
C ASP A 14 -10.45 4.88 -6.62
N ALA A 15 -10.93 4.55 -7.83
CA ALA A 15 -10.07 4.26 -8.98
C ALA A 15 -9.10 5.41 -9.29
N LEU A 16 -9.60 6.65 -9.31
CA LEU A 16 -8.76 7.84 -9.51
C LEU A 16 -7.70 8.01 -8.41
N ASN A 17 -8.00 7.63 -7.16
CA ASN A 17 -7.04 7.67 -6.06
C ASN A 17 -5.98 6.58 -6.17
N VAL A 18 -6.35 5.39 -6.66
CA VAL A 18 -5.42 4.30 -6.98
C VAL A 18 -4.44 4.73 -8.07
N MET A 19 -4.91 5.33 -9.15
CA MET A 19 -4.04 5.85 -10.22
C MET A 19 -3.06 6.92 -9.72
N LYS A 20 -3.42 7.64 -8.66
CA LYS A 20 -2.54 8.62 -7.99
C LYS A 20 -1.66 7.99 -6.92
N SER A 21 -1.84 6.71 -6.61
CA SER A 21 -0.99 5.98 -5.66
C SER A 21 0.43 5.92 -6.20
N TYR A 22 1.41 6.15 -5.33
CA TYR A 22 2.80 6.07 -5.74
C TYR A 22 3.19 4.61 -6.05
N ARG A 23 2.75 3.63 -5.22
CA ARG A 23 2.99 2.19 -5.45
C ARG A 23 2.49 1.74 -6.83
N PHE A 24 1.30 2.20 -7.20
CA PHE A 24 0.66 1.85 -8.47
C PHE A 24 1.37 2.49 -9.66
N ARG A 25 1.73 3.78 -9.57
CA ARG A 25 2.49 4.47 -10.61
C ARG A 25 3.85 3.84 -10.87
N ASN A 26 4.59 3.45 -9.83
CA ASN A 26 5.90 2.81 -10.01
C ASN A 26 5.84 1.52 -10.82
N LEU A 27 4.86 0.65 -10.56
CA LEU A 27 4.71 -0.56 -11.35
C LEU A 27 4.35 -0.24 -12.80
N ILE A 28 3.48 0.75 -13.04
CA ILE A 28 3.13 1.21 -14.40
C ILE A 28 4.34 1.77 -15.12
N ASP A 29 5.05 2.69 -14.49
CA ASP A 29 6.19 3.40 -15.07
C ASP A 29 7.37 2.46 -15.32
N SER A 30 7.49 1.38 -14.53
CA SER A 30 8.56 0.38 -14.65
C SER A 30 8.15 -0.87 -15.45
N LYS A 31 7.00 -0.84 -16.14
CA LYS A 31 6.50 -2.02 -16.89
C LYS A 31 7.57 -2.57 -17.84
N GLU A 32 8.14 -1.70 -18.66
CA GLU A 32 9.12 -2.11 -19.67
C GLU A 32 10.37 -2.70 -19.01
N ASP A 33 10.88 -2.07 -17.94
CA ASP A 33 12.05 -2.58 -17.20
C ASP A 33 11.78 -3.95 -16.54
N ILE A 34 10.58 -4.14 -15.97
CA ILE A 34 10.16 -5.43 -15.41
C ILE A 34 10.14 -6.50 -16.50
N LEU A 35 9.52 -6.24 -17.65
CA LEU A 35 9.41 -7.23 -18.73
C LEU A 35 10.76 -7.49 -19.41
N ASN A 36 11.58 -6.46 -19.58
CA ASN A 36 12.92 -6.55 -20.16
C ASN A 36 13.89 -7.34 -19.28
N SER A 37 13.60 -7.51 -17.98
CA SER A 37 14.37 -8.40 -17.10
C SER A 37 14.30 -9.88 -17.54
N GLY A 38 13.25 -10.27 -18.27
CA GLY A 38 13.01 -11.65 -18.69
C GLY A 38 12.55 -12.58 -17.57
N ILE A 39 12.32 -12.07 -16.36
CA ILE A 39 11.87 -12.86 -15.20
C ILE A 39 10.36 -13.05 -15.18
N TYR A 40 9.60 -12.04 -15.62
CA TYR A 40 8.14 -12.03 -15.58
C TYR A 40 7.55 -11.89 -16.98
N SER A 41 6.49 -12.65 -17.24
CA SER A 41 5.62 -12.49 -18.39
C SER A 41 4.72 -11.26 -18.25
N GLU A 42 4.13 -10.84 -19.36
CA GLU A 42 3.15 -9.74 -19.34
C GLU A 42 1.89 -10.11 -18.53
N GLU A 43 1.49 -11.38 -18.53
CA GLU A 43 0.37 -11.89 -17.72
C GLU A 43 0.67 -11.75 -16.22
N GLU A 44 1.83 -12.22 -15.76
CA GLU A 44 2.25 -12.10 -14.37
C GLU A 44 2.39 -10.63 -13.93
N TYR A 45 2.89 -9.77 -14.82
CA TYR A 45 2.93 -8.32 -14.57
C TYR A 45 1.52 -7.77 -14.31
N TYR A 46 0.53 -8.13 -15.13
CA TYR A 46 -0.84 -7.67 -14.92
C TYR A 46 -1.46 -8.25 -13.65
N ASP A 47 -1.13 -9.49 -13.27
CA ASP A 47 -1.56 -10.05 -11.99
C ASP A 47 -1.06 -9.23 -10.81
N PHE A 48 0.21 -8.78 -10.83
CA PHE A 48 0.74 -7.88 -9.81
C PHE A 48 0.02 -6.53 -9.80
N ILE A 49 -0.23 -5.95 -10.97
CA ILE A 49 -0.95 -4.68 -11.12
C ILE A 49 -2.36 -4.79 -10.56
N PHE A 50 -3.12 -5.82 -10.93
CA PHE A 50 -4.50 -5.97 -10.47
C PHE A 50 -4.57 -6.29 -8.98
N THR A 51 -3.66 -7.12 -8.48
CA THR A 51 -3.55 -7.37 -7.04
C THR A 51 -3.30 -6.06 -6.28
N LEU A 52 -2.33 -5.25 -6.72
CA LEU A 52 -2.05 -3.97 -6.08
C LEU A 52 -3.23 -2.99 -6.22
N TYR A 53 -3.91 -2.99 -7.37
CA TYR A 53 -5.11 -2.17 -7.58
C TYR A 53 -6.18 -2.47 -6.54
N ASP A 54 -6.48 -3.75 -6.31
CA ASP A 54 -7.49 -4.17 -5.34
C ASP A 54 -7.11 -3.81 -3.90
N GLU A 55 -5.82 -3.96 -3.54
CA GLU A 55 -5.32 -3.53 -2.23
C GLU A 55 -5.45 -2.02 -2.02
N ASP A 56 -5.00 -1.23 -2.98
CA ASP A 56 -5.05 0.23 -2.89
C ASP A 56 -6.50 0.73 -3.00
N LYS A 57 -7.38 0.07 -3.78
CA LYS A 57 -8.81 0.36 -3.83
C LYS A 57 -9.40 0.24 -2.43
N LEU A 58 -9.19 -0.90 -1.75
CA LEU A 58 -9.66 -1.10 -0.37
C LEU A 58 -9.10 -0.03 0.60
N LYS A 59 -7.83 0.33 0.47
CA LYS A 59 -7.18 1.38 1.27
C LYS A 59 -7.85 2.74 1.08
N TYR A 60 -8.16 3.14 -0.15
CA TYR A 60 -8.82 4.42 -0.41
C TYR A 60 -10.31 4.39 -0.10
N SER A 61 -11.00 3.25 -0.24
CA SER A 61 -12.36 3.08 0.27
C SER A 61 -12.39 3.27 1.79
N LEU A 62 -11.42 2.72 2.54
CA LEU A 62 -11.26 2.98 3.97
C LEU A 62 -11.05 4.47 4.23
N PHE A 63 -10.13 5.12 3.52
CA PHE A 63 -9.90 6.55 3.69
C PHE A 63 -11.17 7.38 3.46
N ASN A 64 -11.93 7.08 2.40
CA ASN A 64 -13.17 7.79 2.08
C ASN A 64 -14.27 7.52 3.11
N PHE A 65 -14.35 6.30 3.65
CA PHE A 65 -15.22 5.97 4.77
C PHE A 65 -14.87 6.80 6.02
N LEU A 66 -13.59 6.90 6.35
CA LEU A 66 -13.11 7.70 7.48
C LEU A 66 -13.29 9.22 7.24
N LYS A 67 -13.18 9.68 5.99
CA LYS A 67 -13.33 11.10 5.60
C LYS A 67 -14.70 11.69 5.93
N ASN A 68 -15.72 10.86 5.96
CA ASN A 68 -17.08 11.27 6.32
C ASN A 68 -17.28 11.45 7.83
N LYS A 69 -16.29 11.08 8.66
CA LYS A 69 -16.32 11.20 10.12
C LYS A 69 -15.34 12.29 10.56
N GLU A 70 -15.66 13.06 11.61
CA GLU A 70 -14.75 14.09 12.15
C GLU A 70 -13.57 13.45 12.89
N ILE A 71 -13.87 12.46 13.73
CA ILE A 71 -12.91 11.64 14.47
C ILE A 71 -13.39 10.19 14.37
N ALA A 72 -12.55 9.29 13.85
CA ALA A 72 -12.86 7.88 13.78
C ALA A 72 -12.12 7.09 14.88
N THR A 73 -12.69 5.96 15.26
CA THR A 73 -12.23 5.09 16.35
C THR A 73 -12.07 3.65 15.85
N ILE A 74 -11.56 2.76 16.72
CA ILE A 74 -11.49 1.32 16.44
C ILE A 74 -12.88 0.73 16.12
N LYS A 75 -13.97 1.29 16.66
CA LYS A 75 -15.34 0.83 16.37
C LYS A 75 -15.70 1.06 14.90
N ASP A 76 -15.29 2.19 14.33
CA ASP A 76 -15.51 2.52 12.93
C ASP A 76 -14.70 1.61 12.00
N LEU A 77 -13.46 1.26 12.37
CA LEU A 77 -12.67 0.27 11.63
C LEU A 77 -13.30 -1.12 11.67
N LYS A 78 -13.94 -1.50 12.78
CA LYS A 78 -14.71 -2.76 12.89
C LYS A 78 -15.98 -2.73 12.05
N GLU A 79 -16.64 -1.59 11.95
CA GLU A 79 -17.79 -1.39 11.06
C GLU A 79 -17.37 -1.60 9.60
N PHE A 80 -16.32 -0.90 9.17
CA PHE A 80 -15.75 -1.05 7.82
C PHE A 80 -15.29 -2.49 7.52
N SER A 81 -14.59 -3.12 8.46
CA SER A 81 -14.14 -4.52 8.35
C SER A 81 -15.30 -5.49 8.08
N LYS A 82 -16.46 -5.28 8.71
CA LYS A 82 -17.67 -6.09 8.49
C LYS A 82 -18.33 -5.78 7.15
N GLU A 83 -18.43 -4.49 6.79
CA GLU A 83 -19.06 -4.06 5.54
C GLU A 83 -18.30 -4.58 4.31
N PHE A 84 -16.97 -4.52 4.34
CA PHE A 84 -16.10 -4.94 3.23
C PHE A 84 -15.59 -6.39 3.38
N ASN A 85 -16.00 -7.12 4.42
CA ASN A 85 -15.66 -8.53 4.66
C ASN A 85 -14.13 -8.82 4.68
N HIS A 86 -13.38 -8.03 5.45
CA HIS A 86 -11.93 -8.19 5.63
C HIS A 86 -11.53 -8.24 7.11
N ASP A 87 -10.40 -8.92 7.42
CA ASP A 87 -9.86 -8.97 8.79
C ASP A 87 -9.53 -7.55 9.32
N LEU A 88 -9.91 -7.28 10.56
CA LEU A 88 -9.57 -6.04 11.28
C LEU A 88 -8.06 -5.76 11.27
N LYS A 89 -7.20 -6.78 11.33
CA LYS A 89 -5.74 -6.62 11.21
C LYS A 89 -5.35 -5.98 9.89
N LYS A 90 -5.93 -6.43 8.77
CA LYS A 90 -5.69 -5.83 7.44
C LYS A 90 -6.15 -4.37 7.43
N ILE A 91 -7.34 -4.09 7.94
CA ILE A 91 -7.88 -2.71 8.01
C ILE A 91 -6.99 -1.80 8.87
N LEU A 92 -6.47 -2.31 9.99
CA LEU A 92 -5.49 -1.59 10.81
C LEU A 92 -4.21 -1.32 10.03
N SER A 93 -3.63 -2.31 9.35
CA SER A 93 -2.45 -2.11 8.50
C SER A 93 -2.68 -1.04 7.43
N LEU A 94 -3.85 -1.06 6.77
CA LEU A 94 -4.22 -0.03 5.79
C LEU A 94 -4.31 1.37 6.42
N SER A 95 -4.83 1.49 7.64
CA SER A 95 -4.86 2.77 8.35
C SER A 95 -3.45 3.32 8.64
N TYR A 96 -2.49 2.45 8.98
CA TYR A 96 -1.09 2.86 9.13
C TYR A 96 -0.48 3.29 7.80
N LEU A 97 -0.79 2.62 6.69
CA LEU A 97 -0.37 3.07 5.36
C LEU A 97 -0.93 4.47 5.03
N LEU A 98 -2.20 4.72 5.33
CA LEU A 98 -2.79 6.06 5.19
C LEU A 98 -2.09 7.11 6.06
N LYS A 99 -1.62 6.72 7.26
CA LYS A 99 -0.82 7.59 8.13
C LYS A 99 0.55 7.90 7.53
N TYR A 100 1.24 6.91 6.99
CA TYR A 100 2.54 7.09 6.31
C TYR A 100 2.41 7.93 5.05
N GLU A 101 1.31 7.77 4.32
CA GLU A 101 0.95 8.67 3.23
C GLU A 101 0.49 10.04 3.74
N ASN A 102 0.55 10.37 5.03
CA ASN A 102 0.13 11.66 5.60
C ASN A 102 -1.33 12.07 5.27
N LEU A 103 -2.19 11.08 5.00
CA LEU A 103 -3.62 11.27 4.77
C LEU A 103 -4.38 11.31 6.10
N ILE A 104 -3.94 10.52 7.08
CA ILE A 104 -4.52 10.47 8.43
C ILE A 104 -3.44 10.62 9.50
N GLU A 105 -3.87 10.94 10.71
CA GLU A 105 -3.07 10.93 11.93
C GLU A 105 -3.68 9.95 12.92
N ILE A 106 -2.84 9.07 13.47
CA ILE A 106 -3.27 8.09 14.49
C ILE A 106 -2.73 8.55 15.84
N LYS A 107 -3.62 8.85 16.79
CA LYS A 107 -3.29 9.21 18.18
C LYS A 107 -3.92 8.22 19.15
N LYS A 108 -3.31 8.11 20.33
CA LYS A 108 -3.92 7.41 21.46
C LYS A 108 -4.59 8.46 22.34
N ASN A 109 -5.88 8.31 22.62
CA ASN A 109 -6.61 9.18 23.53
C ASN A 109 -6.11 8.93 24.96
N GLU A 110 -5.67 9.98 25.65
CA GLU A 110 -5.10 9.89 26.99
C GLU A 110 -6.13 9.47 28.05
N ASN A 111 -7.41 9.79 27.85
CA ASN A 111 -8.48 9.52 28.80
C ASN A 111 -9.06 8.11 28.66
N THR A 112 -9.17 7.58 27.44
CA THR A 112 -9.80 6.28 27.16
C THR A 112 -8.81 5.18 26.78
N SER A 113 -7.54 5.54 26.52
CA SER A 113 -6.53 4.65 25.93
C SER A 113 -6.91 4.06 24.55
N GLU A 114 -7.97 4.55 23.91
CA GLU A 114 -8.40 4.11 22.57
C GLU A 114 -7.60 4.82 21.45
N LEU A 115 -7.52 4.20 20.27
CA LEU A 115 -6.91 4.80 19.09
C LEU A 115 -7.93 5.66 18.33
N GLU A 116 -7.51 6.88 17.99
CA GLU A 116 -8.25 7.84 17.18
C GLU A 116 -7.56 8.04 15.84
N PHE A 117 -8.35 8.07 14.77
CA PHE A 117 -7.93 8.21 13.38
C PHE A 117 -8.49 9.53 12.84
N ASN A 118 -7.63 10.53 12.78
CA ASN A 118 -7.99 11.90 12.39
C ASN A 118 -7.57 12.17 10.94
N ILE A 119 -8.48 12.70 10.13
CA ILE A 119 -8.16 13.04 8.74
C ILE A 119 -7.30 14.29 8.71
N LYS A 120 -6.08 14.21 8.14
CA LYS A 120 -5.15 15.34 8.03
C LYS A 120 -5.34 16.12 6.74
N ASN A 121 -5.39 15.43 5.61
CA ASN A 121 -5.48 16.07 4.32
C ASN A 121 -6.65 15.52 3.52
N LYS A 122 -7.61 16.39 3.18
CA LYS A 122 -8.80 16.03 2.40
C LYS A 122 -8.55 16.08 0.89
N ASP A 123 -7.48 16.74 0.46
CA ASP A 123 -7.13 16.97 -0.94
C ASP A 123 -5.89 16.16 -1.35
N PHE A 124 -6.15 15.08 -2.09
CA PHE A 124 -5.16 14.12 -2.60
C PHE A 124 -4.04 14.72 -3.47
N ILE A 125 -4.17 15.98 -3.91
CA ILE A 125 -3.27 16.59 -4.91
C ILE A 125 -1.90 16.97 -4.33
N LYS A 126 -1.83 17.29 -3.04
CA LYS A 126 -0.57 17.71 -2.39
C LYS A 126 0.08 16.61 -1.56
N VAL A 127 -0.61 15.49 -1.40
CA VAL A 127 -0.12 14.37 -0.61
C VAL A 127 0.26 13.25 -1.55
N LYS A 128 1.57 13.09 -1.73
CA LYS A 128 2.29 11.81 -1.77
C LYS A 128 3.76 12.16 -2.03
N PRO A 129 4.66 11.75 -1.13
CA PRO A 129 4.99 10.34 -1.18
C PRO A 129 5.18 9.69 0.21
N ILE A 130 5.22 8.37 0.23
CA ILE A 130 6.48 7.70 0.55
C ILE A 130 6.72 6.62 -0.51
N TYR A 131 7.90 6.65 -1.11
CA TYR A 131 8.61 5.42 -1.44
C TYR A 131 10.07 5.69 -1.16
N GLU A 132 10.36 5.60 0.12
CA GLU A 132 11.72 5.34 0.53
C GLU A 132 12.12 4.00 -0.10
N PRO A 133 13.37 3.82 -0.54
CA PRO A 133 13.83 2.51 -0.95
C PRO A 133 13.57 1.50 0.17
N VAL A 134 13.37 0.22 -0.16
CA VAL A 134 13.18 -0.85 0.86
C VAL A 134 14.33 -0.87 1.89
N LYS A 135 15.46 -0.25 1.53
CA LYS A 135 16.55 0.16 2.41
C LYS A 135 16.09 0.76 3.73
N VAL A 136 15.08 1.63 3.76
CA VAL A 136 14.62 2.25 5.02
C VAL A 136 13.95 1.23 5.95
N ILE A 137 13.27 0.21 5.41
CA ILE A 137 12.77 -0.92 6.19
C ILE A 137 13.94 -1.69 6.84
N PHE A 138 15.04 -1.84 6.11
CA PHE A 138 16.24 -2.51 6.60
C PHE A 138 16.95 -1.68 7.68
N ASP A 139 17.13 -0.38 7.43
CA ASP A 139 17.80 0.56 8.33
C ASP A 139 17.03 0.77 9.65
N SER A 140 15.69 0.73 9.59
CA SER A 140 14.82 0.86 10.76
C SER A 140 14.71 -0.40 11.62
N LYS A 141 15.36 -1.52 11.22
CA LYS A 141 15.35 -2.81 11.94
C LYS A 141 13.95 -3.43 12.14
N ILE A 142 12.99 -3.04 11.31
CA ILE A 142 11.65 -3.67 11.28
C ILE A 142 11.63 -4.90 10.37
N CYS A 143 12.65 -5.07 9.52
CA CYS A 143 12.80 -6.21 8.65
C CYS A 143 12.84 -7.52 9.44
N SER A 144 11.99 -8.49 9.06
CA SER A 144 11.97 -9.84 9.64
C SER A 144 12.98 -10.80 8.99
N GLY A 145 13.64 -10.41 7.91
CA GLY A 145 14.56 -11.26 7.17
C GLY A 145 13.89 -12.40 6.38
N CYS A 146 12.60 -12.29 6.06
CA CYS A 146 11.84 -13.40 5.44
C CYS A 146 12.23 -13.76 4.00
N GLY A 147 12.91 -12.87 3.25
CA GLY A 147 13.42 -13.16 1.90
C GLY A 147 12.42 -13.07 0.75
N ILE A 148 11.14 -12.78 0.99
CA ILE A 148 10.14 -12.71 -0.09
C ILE A 148 10.48 -11.56 -1.07
N CYS A 149 10.96 -10.43 -0.55
CA CYS A 149 11.40 -9.29 -1.37
C CYS A 149 12.60 -9.60 -2.26
N GLN A 150 13.50 -10.49 -1.85
CA GLN A 150 14.60 -10.99 -2.68
C GLN A 150 14.05 -11.86 -3.83
N GLY A 151 13.12 -12.77 -3.53
CA GLY A 151 12.55 -13.67 -4.53
C GLY A 151 11.71 -12.98 -5.61
N ILE A 152 11.08 -11.85 -5.30
CA ILE A 152 10.26 -11.09 -6.27
C ILE A 152 11.06 -10.05 -7.07
N CYS A 153 12.35 -9.86 -6.79
CA CYS A 153 13.11 -8.81 -7.44
C CYS A 153 13.48 -9.21 -8.88
N PRO A 154 13.01 -8.50 -9.92
CA PRO A 154 13.32 -8.86 -11.32
C PRO A 154 14.79 -8.66 -11.70
N VAL A 155 15.52 -7.84 -10.94
CA VAL A 155 16.90 -7.42 -11.22
C VAL A 155 17.89 -7.92 -10.17
N ASP A 156 17.45 -8.82 -9.28
CA ASP A 156 18.25 -9.41 -8.19
C ASP A 156 19.06 -8.37 -7.40
N CYS A 157 18.44 -7.22 -7.10
CA CYS A 157 19.09 -6.14 -6.35
C CYS A 157 18.95 -6.27 -4.84
N ILE A 158 18.12 -7.20 -4.33
CA ILE A 158 17.88 -7.39 -2.89
C ILE A 158 18.47 -8.71 -2.44
N LYS A 159 19.27 -8.71 -1.37
CA LYS A 159 19.79 -9.91 -0.71
C LYS A 159 19.45 -9.91 0.77
N ILE A 160 19.07 -11.07 1.30
CA ILE A 160 18.99 -11.28 2.75
C ILE A 160 20.24 -12.01 3.20
N ASP A 161 21.02 -11.37 4.07
CA ASP A 161 22.19 -11.95 4.72
C ASP A 161 22.02 -11.92 6.25
N ASN A 162 22.12 -13.08 6.90
CA ASN A 162 21.96 -13.24 8.35
C ASN A 162 20.70 -12.56 8.92
N GLY A 163 19.59 -12.59 8.18
CA GLY A 163 18.31 -11.98 8.58
C GLY A 163 18.22 -10.47 8.32
N VAL A 164 19.22 -9.86 7.70
CA VAL A 164 19.25 -8.43 7.34
C VAL A 164 19.16 -8.28 5.82
N GLY A 165 18.27 -7.40 5.36
CA GLY A 165 18.17 -7.04 3.95
C GLY A 165 19.25 -6.05 3.53
N ILE A 166 19.83 -6.27 2.36
CA ILE A 166 20.80 -5.41 1.70
C ILE A 166 20.28 -5.13 0.29
N ILE A 167 20.34 -3.88 -0.16
CA ILE A 167 19.95 -3.48 -1.51
C ILE A 167 21.13 -2.90 -2.28
N ASP A 168 21.26 -3.34 -3.53
CA ASP A 168 22.13 -2.75 -4.55
C ASP A 168 21.36 -1.60 -5.22
N ASP A 169 21.63 -0.37 -4.76
CA ASP A 169 20.95 0.84 -5.24
C ASP A 169 21.23 1.12 -6.72
N GLU A 170 22.36 0.65 -7.27
CA GLU A 170 22.71 0.85 -8.68
C GLU A 170 21.92 -0.06 -9.62
N LYS A 171 21.52 -1.24 -9.14
CA LYS A 171 20.67 -2.17 -9.89
C LYS A 171 19.18 -1.93 -9.71
N CYS A 172 18.80 -1.27 -8.62
CA CYS A 172 17.39 -1.09 -8.29
C CYS A 172 16.67 -0.20 -9.31
N ILE A 173 15.77 -0.80 -10.10
CA ILE A 173 14.89 -0.09 -11.05
C ILE A 173 13.70 0.60 -10.36
N SER A 174 13.63 0.62 -9.03
CA SER A 174 12.57 1.27 -8.25
C SER A 174 11.13 0.82 -8.58
N CYS A 175 10.96 -0.41 -9.02
CA CYS A 175 9.71 -0.88 -9.63
C CYS A 175 8.54 -1.07 -8.67
N GLY A 176 8.74 -1.23 -7.36
CA GLY A 176 7.63 -1.42 -6.42
C GLY A 176 7.39 -2.86 -5.95
N LEU A 177 7.84 -3.88 -6.69
CA LEU A 177 7.44 -5.27 -6.46
C LEU A 177 7.77 -5.79 -5.05
N CYS A 178 8.92 -5.43 -4.48
CA CYS A 178 9.26 -5.85 -3.12
C CYS A 178 8.25 -5.40 -2.04
N TYR A 179 7.55 -4.27 -2.27
CA TYR A 179 6.54 -3.75 -1.36
C TYR A 179 5.17 -4.38 -1.53
N THR A 180 4.90 -5.09 -2.62
CA THR A 180 3.63 -5.79 -2.79
C THR A 180 3.58 -7.07 -1.96
N VAL A 181 4.75 -7.56 -1.52
CA VAL A 181 4.89 -8.86 -0.82
C VAL A 181 5.51 -8.75 0.57
N CYS A 182 5.96 -7.57 1.01
CA CYS A 182 6.50 -7.40 2.36
C CYS A 182 5.37 -7.52 3.41
N PRO A 183 5.44 -8.48 4.36
CA PRO A 183 4.41 -8.72 5.36
C PRO A 183 4.35 -7.64 6.46
#